data_AF-A0A9P6S350-F1
#
_entry.id   AF-A0A9P6S350-F1
#
_cell.length_a   1.000
_cell.length_b   1.000
_cell.length_c   1.000
_cell.angle_alpha   90.00
_cell.angle_beta   90.00
_cell.angle_gamma   90.00
#
_symmetry.space_group_name_H-M   'P 1'
#
loop_
_entity.id
_entity.type
_entity.pdbx_description
1 polymer ?
#
loop_
_entity_poly.entity_id
_entity_poly.type
_entity_poly.pdbx_seq_one_letter_code
_entity_poly.pdbx_strand_id
1 'polypeptide(L)'
;MVSIMFKSSILHRAVAMMLLASVVLSYVQATEWEAKGGCSTSWGGRCNAQCIGEASKKGVCSGKKIFSSIEGSGCWVGWNVCKCKC
;
A
#
# COMPACT_ATOMS: atom_id res chain seq x y z
N MET A 1 49.81 -1.32 23.02
CA MET A 1 49.10 -1.03 21.75
C MET A 1 47.71 -1.66 21.81
N VAL A 2 46.79 -1.10 22.60
CA VAL A 2 45.44 -1.66 22.85
C VAL A 2 44.42 -0.55 22.57
N SER A 3 44.27 -0.16 21.30
CA SER A 3 43.29 0.87 20.93
C SER A 3 42.62 0.64 19.58
N ILE A 4 42.98 -0.42 18.86
CA ILE A 4 42.50 -0.65 17.48
C ILE A 4 41.34 -1.65 17.42
N MET A 5 41.23 -2.57 18.39
CA MET A 5 40.21 -3.63 18.35
C MET A 5 38.81 -3.21 18.84
N PHE A 6 38.68 -2.12 19.62
CA PHE A 6 37.38 -1.69 20.15
C PHE A 6 36.58 -0.79 19.19
N LYS A 7 37.26 -0.12 18.25
CA LYS A 7 36.65 0.87 17.35
C LYS A 7 35.90 0.22 16.18
N SER A 8 36.36 -0.95 15.71
CA SER A 8 35.67 -1.73 14.69
C SER A 8 34.30 -2.25 15.16
N SER A 9 34.18 -2.72 16.40
CA SER A 9 32.93 -3.32 16.89
C SER A 9 31.79 -2.31 17.03
N ILE A 10 32.11 -1.05 17.35
CA ILE A 10 31.12 0.03 17.48
C ILE A 10 30.65 0.48 16.08
N LEU A 11 31.57 0.58 15.12
CA LEU A 11 31.26 0.96 13.74
C LEU A 11 30.36 -0.07 13.04
N HIS A 12 30.64 -1.37 13.21
CA HIS A 12 29.79 -2.44 12.66
C HIS A 12 28.37 -2.44 13.25
N ARG A 13 28.24 -2.19 14.56
CA ARG A 13 26.93 -2.10 15.23
C ARG A 13 26.13 -0.89 14.76
N ALA A 14 26.78 0.26 14.54
CA ALA A 14 26.13 1.47 14.03
C ALA A 14 25.61 1.28 12.59
N VAL A 15 26.38 0.61 11.72
CA VAL A 15 25.97 0.31 10.33
C VAL A 15 24.79 -0.66 10.29
N ALA A 16 24.77 -1.69 11.15
CA ALA A 16 23.65 -2.62 11.26
C ALA A 16 22.35 -1.94 11.74
N MET A 17 22.45 -0.97 12.66
CA MET A 17 21.30 -0.20 13.15
C MET A 17 20.75 0.76 12.10
N MET A 18 21.61 1.39 11.29
CA MET A 18 21.18 2.25 10.17
C MET A 18 20.50 1.48 9.04
N LEU A 19 20.97 0.26 8.72
CA LEU A 19 20.32 -0.60 7.72
C LEU A 19 18.94 -1.08 8.18
N LEU A 20 18.79 -1.40 9.48
CA LEU A 20 17.47 -1.73 10.03
C LEU A 20 16.51 -0.53 10.00
N ALA A 21 16.99 0.67 10.35
CA ALA A 21 16.15 1.88 10.32
C ALA A 21 15.69 2.26 8.90
N SER A 22 16.51 2.02 7.87
CA SER A 22 16.15 2.28 6.48
C SER A 22 15.20 1.22 5.89
N VAL A 23 15.28 -0.04 6.33
CA VAL A 23 14.31 -1.09 5.96
C VAL A 23 12.93 -0.87 6.60
N VAL A 24 12.87 -0.33 7.82
CA VAL A 24 11.60 -0.09 8.52
C VAL A 24 10.79 1.05 7.89
N LEU A 25 11.44 1.99 7.19
CA LEU A 25 10.76 3.14 6.56
C LEU A 25 10.02 2.80 5.26
N SER A 26 10.21 1.62 4.67
CA SER A 26 9.84 1.38 3.26
C SER A 26 8.45 0.76 3.03
N TYR A 27 7.70 0.35 4.05
CA TYR A 27 6.48 -0.45 3.82
C TYR A 27 5.17 0.25 4.19
N VAL A 28 5.02 1.50 3.75
CA VAL A 28 3.68 1.98 3.39
C VAL A 28 3.49 1.69 1.91
N GLN A 29 3.38 0.41 1.55
CA GLN A 29 2.93 0.07 0.21
C GLN A 29 1.48 0.53 0.10
N ALA A 30 1.24 1.47 -0.82
CA ALA A 30 -0.10 1.74 -1.25
C ALA A 30 -0.64 0.43 -1.86
N THR A 31 -1.60 -0.20 -1.18
CA THR A 31 -2.30 -1.38 -1.68
C THR A 31 -3.39 -0.91 -2.62
N GLU A 32 -3.19 -1.16 -3.91
CA GLU A 32 -4.17 -0.86 -4.95
C GLU A 32 -4.82 -2.16 -5.44
N TRP A 33 -6.15 -2.17 -5.60
CA TRP A 33 -6.88 -3.33 -6.12
C TRP A 33 -8.12 -2.89 -6.91
N GLU A 34 -8.61 -3.74 -7.79
CA GLU A 34 -9.92 -3.54 -8.42
C GLU A 34 -11.04 -4.11 -7.56
N ALA A 35 -12.11 -3.34 -7.40
CA ALA A 35 -13.30 -3.79 -6.71
C ALA A 35 -13.95 -4.98 -7.45
N LYS A 36 -14.48 -5.94 -6.69
CA LYS A 36 -15.32 -7.00 -7.25
C LYS A 36 -16.53 -6.39 -7.97
N GLY A 37 -16.61 -6.62 -9.27
CA GLY A 37 -17.68 -6.15 -10.16
C GLY A 37 -17.21 -5.89 -11.60
N GLY A 38 -15.90 -5.67 -11.80
CA GLY A 38 -15.33 -5.46 -13.14
C GLY A 38 -15.86 -4.19 -13.81
N CYS A 39 -16.04 -4.23 -15.12
CA CYS A 39 -16.61 -3.11 -15.86
C CYS A 39 -18.08 -2.92 -15.48
N SER A 40 -18.48 -1.70 -15.13
CA SER A 40 -19.86 -1.31 -14.90
C SER A 40 -20.08 0.17 -15.22
N THR A 41 -21.27 0.51 -15.71
CA THR A 41 -21.71 1.90 -15.89
C THR A 41 -22.20 2.53 -14.59
N SER A 42 -22.48 1.72 -13.56
CA SER A 42 -23.16 2.13 -12.33
C SER A 42 -22.22 2.28 -11.13
N TRP A 43 -20.94 2.60 -11.37
CA TRP A 43 -19.95 2.77 -10.30
C TRP A 43 -20.13 4.03 -9.45
N GLY A 44 -20.82 5.05 -9.97
CA GLY A 44 -21.08 6.30 -9.23
C GLY A 44 -21.70 6.03 -7.86
N GLY A 45 -21.04 6.48 -6.79
CA GLY A 45 -21.45 6.27 -5.40
C GLY A 45 -21.26 4.84 -4.85
N ARG A 46 -21.32 3.80 -5.70
CA ARG A 46 -21.16 2.39 -5.30
C ARG A 46 -19.71 1.97 -5.16
N CYS A 47 -18.83 2.55 -5.97
CA CYS A 47 -17.39 2.22 -6.00
C CYS A 47 -16.75 2.40 -4.62
N ASN A 48 -16.99 3.54 -3.97
CA ASN A 48 -16.46 3.80 -2.63
C ASN A 48 -16.99 2.80 -1.58
N ALA A 49 -18.30 2.55 -1.59
CA ALA A 49 -18.92 1.59 -0.67
C ALA A 49 -18.34 0.17 -0.86
N GLN A 50 -18.07 -0.23 -2.10
CA GLN A 50 -17.44 -1.52 -2.37
C GLN A 50 -15.99 -1.58 -1.92
N CYS A 51 -15.18 -0.56 -2.20
CA CYS A 51 -13.80 -0.51 -1.73
C CYS A 51 -13.72 -0.63 -0.20
N ILE A 52 -14.59 0.11 0.52
CA ILE A 52 -14.66 0.05 1.98
C ILE A 52 -15.09 -1.33 2.46
N GLY A 53 -16.17 -1.88 1.89
CA GLY A 53 -16.69 -3.19 2.26
C GLY A 53 -15.71 -4.33 2.00
N GLU A 54 -14.95 -4.27 0.90
CA GLU A 54 -13.92 -5.27 0.60
C GLU A 54 -12.66 -5.10 1.45
N ALA A 55 -12.23 -3.86 1.72
CA ALA A 55 -11.07 -3.62 2.57
C ALA A 55 -11.31 -4.16 3.99
N SER A 56 -12.49 -3.89 4.58
CA SER A 56 -12.86 -4.42 5.88
C SER A 56 -12.87 -5.96 5.92
N LYS A 57 -13.24 -6.62 4.82
CA LYS A 57 -13.27 -8.09 4.73
C LYS A 57 -11.90 -8.71 4.49
N LYS A 58 -11.05 -8.06 3.71
CA LYS A 58 -9.71 -8.56 3.36
C LYS A 58 -8.65 -8.23 4.43
N GLY A 59 -8.96 -7.35 5.39
CA GLY A 59 -7.99 -6.85 6.37
C GLY A 59 -6.91 -5.96 5.74
N VAL A 60 -7.06 -5.60 4.46
CA VAL A 60 -6.20 -4.63 3.78
C VAL A 60 -6.57 -3.24 4.29
N CYS A 61 -5.58 -2.35 4.38
CA CYS A 61 -5.78 -0.97 4.82
C CYS A 61 -6.07 -0.77 6.31
N SER A 62 -5.62 -1.67 7.19
CA SER A 62 -5.83 -1.53 8.64
C SER A 62 -5.25 -0.20 9.15
N GLY A 63 -6.12 0.68 9.66
CA GLY A 63 -5.77 2.02 10.14
C GLY A 63 -5.48 3.07 9.05
N LYS A 64 -5.72 2.76 7.76
CA LYS A 64 -5.48 3.69 6.64
C LYS A 64 -6.79 4.19 6.04
N LYS A 65 -6.77 5.38 5.43
CA LYS A 65 -7.89 5.90 4.65
C LYS A 65 -8.00 5.12 3.35
N ILE A 66 -9.22 4.71 3.02
CA ILE A 66 -9.55 4.05 1.76
C ILE A 66 -9.98 5.12 0.77
N PHE A 67 -9.42 5.07 -0.42
CA PHE A 67 -9.78 5.90 -1.54
C PHE A 67 -10.30 5.02 -2.67
N SER A 68 -11.21 5.58 -3.46
CA SER A 68 -11.76 4.93 -4.63
C SER A 68 -11.63 5.86 -5.84
N SER A 69 -11.49 5.28 -7.02
CA SER A 69 -11.40 6.01 -8.28
C SER A 69 -12.09 5.20 -9.38
N ILE A 70 -12.80 5.90 -10.25
CA ILE A 70 -13.50 5.31 -11.38
C ILE A 70 -12.60 5.50 -12.60
N GLU A 71 -12.20 4.40 -13.23
CA GLU A 71 -11.30 4.42 -14.38
C GLU A 71 -11.99 3.78 -15.58
N GLY A 72 -12.05 4.47 -16.72
CA GLY A 72 -12.69 3.96 -17.95
C GLY A 72 -11.79 3.02 -18.77
N SER A 73 -10.51 2.95 -18.42
CA SER A 73 -9.50 2.22 -19.19
C SER A 73 -9.73 0.70 -19.11
N GLY A 74 -9.85 0.04 -20.26
CA GLY A 74 -10.02 -1.42 -20.35
C GLY A 74 -11.46 -1.92 -20.31
N CYS A 75 -12.45 -1.03 -20.41
CA CYS A 75 -13.86 -1.37 -20.48
C CYS A 75 -14.49 -1.03 -21.84
N TRP A 76 -15.66 -1.64 -22.12
CA TRP A 76 -16.50 -1.25 -23.25
C TRP A 76 -16.91 0.23 -23.12
N VAL A 77 -17.11 0.92 -24.25
CA VAL A 77 -17.52 2.33 -24.29
C VAL A 77 -18.64 2.64 -23.29
N GLY A 78 -18.39 3.60 -22.40
CA GLY A 78 -19.31 4.05 -21.35
C GLY A 78 -19.28 3.24 -20.05
N TRP A 79 -18.56 2.12 -20.02
CA TRP A 79 -18.34 1.31 -18.82
C TRP A 79 -17.02 1.72 -18.16
N ASN A 80 -16.94 1.57 -16.85
CA ASN A 80 -15.76 1.91 -16.08
C ASN A 80 -15.41 0.76 -15.13
N VAL A 81 -14.18 0.69 -14.66
CA VAL A 81 -13.78 -0.12 -13.50
C VAL A 81 -13.71 0.75 -12.25
N CYS A 82 -13.83 0.11 -11.09
CA CYS A 82 -13.62 0.74 -9.80
C CYS A 82 -12.26 0.32 -9.23
N LYS A 83 -11.34 1.27 -9.15
CA LYS A 83 -10.03 1.11 -8.51
C LYS A 83 -10.13 1.54 -7.05
N CYS A 84 -9.60 0.73 -6.16
CA CYS A 84 -9.52 0.96 -4.73
C CYS A 84 -8.06 1.11 -4.32
N LYS A 85 -7.80 1.99 -3.36
CA LYS A 85 -6.46 2.15 -2.79
C LYS A 85 -6.46 2.52 -1.31
N CYS A 86 -5.42 2.11 -0.63
CA CYS A 86 -4.89 2.63 0.63
C CYS A 86 -3.37 2.45 0.59
#